data_AF-A0A4Q0VT79-F1
#
_entry.id   AF-A0A4Q0VT79-F1
#
_cell.length_a   1.000
_cell.length_b   1.000
_cell.length_c   1.000
_cell.angle_alpha   90.00
_cell.angle_beta   90.00
_cell.angle_gamma   90.00
#
_symmetry.space_group_name_H-M   'P 1'
#
loop_
_entity.id
_entity.type
_entity.pdbx_description
1 polymer ?
#
loop_
_entity_poly.entity_id
_entity_poly.type
_entity_poly.pdbx_seq_one_letter_code
_entity_poly.pdbx_strand_id
1 'polypeptide(L)'
;MGLEILLTLLYTCIIAWIFSFLFLYRKHISTMAGMMIAMTIGMTLGLSFGTIMGLIFPEHFFEITVISILFGAIMGTIAGFPISMMAILDGFLSGAMGGMMGAMLGVMVSSDMANNAMNVIIVLAAGVFFILLLMMQGEVTVKEKGWRSFFFRRRFPLFIVILLAFYFTDHYSLPNHQEETDHSHHHHEK
;
A
#
# COMPACT_ATOMS: atom_id res chain seq x y z
N MET A 1 -14.11 9.38 11.43
CA MET A 1 -12.97 10.31 11.31
C MET A 1 -11.73 9.84 12.07
N GLY A 2 -11.81 9.45 13.35
CA GLY A 2 -10.61 9.01 14.12
C GLY A 2 -9.91 7.74 13.58
N LEU A 3 -10.66 6.81 12.99
CA LEU A 3 -10.13 5.54 12.48
C LEU A 3 -9.30 5.72 11.18
N GLU A 4 -9.75 6.59 10.26
CA GLU A 4 -9.00 6.97 9.04
C GLU A 4 -7.65 7.62 9.39
N ILE A 5 -7.64 8.50 10.40
CA ILE A 5 -6.42 9.16 10.88
C ILE A 5 -5.48 8.13 11.52
N LEU A 6 -6.01 7.17 12.28
CA LEU A 6 -5.22 6.09 12.87
C LEU A 6 -4.59 5.19 11.79
N LEU A 7 -5.34 4.84 10.74
CA LEU A 7 -4.86 4.00 9.63
C LEU A 7 -3.75 4.69 8.84
N THR A 8 -3.92 5.97 8.51
CA THR A 8 -2.89 6.76 7.79
C THR A 8 -1.64 6.96 8.65
N LEU A 9 -1.78 7.17 9.95
CA LEU A 9 -0.65 7.27 10.88
C LEU A 9 0.08 5.93 11.06
N LEU A 10 -0.66 4.81 11.12
CA LEU A 10 -0.07 3.47 11.12
C LEU A 10 0.70 3.21 9.83
N TYR A 11 0.11 3.53 8.68
CA TYR A 11 0.71 3.34 7.36
C TYR A 11 2.04 4.10 7.21
N THR A 12 2.05 5.38 7.57
CA THR A 12 3.27 6.21 7.55
C THR A 12 4.31 5.72 8.55
N CYS A 13 3.90 5.24 9.72
CA CYS A 13 4.79 4.63 10.72
C CYS A 13 5.43 3.33 10.20
N ILE A 14 4.68 2.48 9.50
CA ILE A 14 5.19 1.25 8.86
C ILE A 14 6.23 1.61 7.79
N ILE A 15 5.95 2.62 6.95
CA ILE A 15 6.90 3.09 5.95
C ILE A 15 8.19 3.60 6.61
N ALA A 16 8.08 4.45 7.63
CA ALA A 16 9.23 4.98 8.36
C ALA A 16 10.06 3.85 9.02
N TRP A 17 9.39 2.83 9.55
CA TRP A 17 10.04 1.64 10.09
C TRP A 17 10.80 0.87 9.00
N ILE A 18 10.17 0.65 7.84
CA ILE A 18 10.79 -0.05 6.69
C ILE A 18 12.04 0.71 6.23
N PHE A 19 11.95 2.03 6.05
CA PHE A 19 13.10 2.86 5.67
C PHE A 19 14.21 2.83 6.72
N SER A 20 13.87 2.93 8.02
CA SER A 20 14.86 2.82 9.10
C SER A 20 15.55 1.45 9.13
N PHE A 21 14.78 0.37 8.96
CA PHE A 21 15.31 -0.98 8.92
C PHE A 21 16.20 -1.19 7.68
N LEU A 22 15.81 -0.66 6.52
CA LEU A 22 16.59 -0.73 5.29
C LEU A 22 17.95 -0.03 5.43
N PHE A 23 17.96 1.12 6.11
CA PHE A 23 19.17 1.88 6.36
C PHE A 23 20.09 1.18 7.37
N LEU A 24 19.52 0.54 8.40
CA LEU A 24 20.27 -0.14 9.45
C LEU A 24 20.86 -1.49 9.00
N TYR A 25 20.13 -2.26 8.17
CA TYR A 25 20.53 -3.60 7.73
C TYR A 25 21.15 -3.65 6.31
N ARG A 26 21.47 -2.47 5.74
CA ARG A 26 22.09 -2.29 4.41
C ARG A 26 23.22 -3.28 4.08
N LYS A 27 24.05 -3.65 5.06
CA LYS A 27 25.24 -4.51 4.84
C LYS A 27 24.95 -6.02 4.79
N HIS A 28 23.76 -6.47 5.20
CA HIS A 28 23.44 -7.90 5.29
C HIS A 28 22.55 -8.41 4.15
N ILE A 29 21.96 -7.51 3.36
CA ILE A 29 21.00 -7.81 2.29
C ILE A 29 21.75 -8.25 1.01
N SER A 30 21.29 -9.32 0.36
CA SER A 30 21.81 -9.76 -0.92
C SER A 30 21.38 -8.83 -2.06
N THR A 31 22.15 -8.77 -3.15
CA THR A 31 21.82 -7.89 -4.29
C THR A 31 20.44 -8.20 -4.88
N MET A 32 20.05 -9.49 -4.97
CA MET A 32 18.72 -9.89 -5.44
C MET A 32 17.60 -9.49 -4.50
N ALA A 33 17.78 -9.69 -3.19
CA ALA A 33 16.80 -9.22 -2.20
C ALA A 33 16.65 -7.69 -2.24
N GLY A 34 17.74 -6.97 -2.47
CA GLY A 34 17.71 -5.52 -2.59
C GLY A 34 16.94 -5.00 -3.79
N MET A 35 17.07 -5.66 -4.95
CA MET A 35 16.26 -5.35 -6.13
C MET A 35 14.77 -5.53 -5.84
N MET A 36 14.38 -6.65 -5.24
CA MET A 36 12.98 -6.93 -4.87
C MET A 36 12.43 -5.92 -3.86
N ILE A 37 13.24 -5.49 -2.89
CA ILE A 37 12.83 -4.50 -1.88
C ILE A 37 12.58 -3.14 -2.53
N ALA A 38 13.53 -2.65 -3.32
CA ALA A 38 13.40 -1.36 -4.01
C ALA A 38 12.20 -1.35 -4.97
N MET A 39 12.04 -2.44 -5.72
CA MET A 39 10.92 -2.62 -6.64
C MET A 39 9.58 -2.54 -5.92
N THR A 40 9.43 -3.30 -4.84
CA THR A 40 8.16 -3.39 -4.09
C THR A 40 7.83 -2.06 -3.40
N ILE A 41 8.81 -1.41 -2.76
CA ILE A 41 8.60 -0.12 -2.10
C ILE A 41 8.17 0.94 -3.12
N GLY A 42 8.89 1.05 -4.24
CA GLY A 42 8.55 1.99 -5.32
C GLY A 42 7.15 1.74 -5.86
N MET A 43 6.83 0.50 -6.20
CA MET A 43 5.55 0.14 -6.79
C MET A 43 4.38 0.34 -5.82
N THR A 44 4.51 -0.10 -4.56
CA THR A 44 3.44 0.03 -3.56
C THR A 44 3.18 1.50 -3.20
N LEU A 45 4.23 2.30 -3.00
CA LEU A 45 4.08 3.74 -2.70
C LEU A 45 3.56 4.52 -3.90
N GLY A 46 4.08 4.25 -5.10
CA GLY A 46 3.59 4.89 -6.33
C GLY A 46 2.12 4.58 -6.58
N LEU A 47 1.72 3.32 -6.43
CA LEU A 47 0.34 2.89 -6.69
C LEU A 47 -0.62 3.49 -5.67
N SER A 48 -0.31 3.39 -4.37
CA SER A 48 -1.17 3.97 -3.32
C SER A 48 -1.28 5.50 -3.43
N PHE A 49 -0.17 6.21 -3.61
CA PHE A 49 -0.19 7.66 -3.79
C PHE A 49 -0.94 8.07 -5.06
N GLY A 50 -0.70 7.38 -6.18
CA GLY A 50 -1.39 7.67 -7.44
C GLY A 50 -2.88 7.43 -7.37
N THR A 51 -3.32 6.35 -6.72
CA THR A 51 -4.75 6.09 -6.53
C THR A 51 -5.41 7.14 -5.64
N ILE A 52 -4.76 7.55 -4.55
CA ILE A 52 -5.30 8.59 -3.67
C ILE A 52 -5.43 9.93 -4.42
N MET A 53 -4.39 10.34 -5.15
CA MET A 53 -4.45 11.59 -5.92
C MET A 53 -5.45 11.54 -7.08
N GLY A 54 -5.54 10.40 -7.77
CA GLY A 54 -6.50 10.18 -8.85
C GLY A 54 -7.96 10.24 -8.37
N LEU A 55 -8.23 9.80 -7.14
CA LEU A 55 -9.55 9.91 -6.51
C LEU A 55 -9.93 11.36 -6.17
N ILE A 56 -8.97 12.16 -5.69
CA ILE A 56 -9.25 13.53 -5.21
C ILE A 56 -9.42 14.49 -6.39
N PHE A 57 -8.70 14.28 -7.50
CA PHE A 57 -8.65 15.21 -8.61
C PHE A 57 -8.92 14.55 -9.99
N PRO A 58 -10.06 13.88 -10.21
CA PRO A 58 -10.29 13.11 -11.45
C PRO A 58 -10.18 13.95 -12.74
N GLU A 59 -10.47 15.25 -12.68
CA GLU A 59 -10.41 16.19 -13.81
C GLU A 59 -8.98 16.42 -14.36
N HIS A 60 -7.94 16.23 -13.53
CA HIS A 60 -6.54 16.53 -13.88
C HIS A 60 -5.69 15.26 -14.07
N PHE A 61 -6.20 14.29 -14.83
CA PHE A 61 -5.55 12.96 -15.02
C PHE A 61 -4.08 13.04 -15.43
N PHE A 62 -3.72 13.90 -16.39
CA PHE A 62 -2.34 14.00 -16.88
C PHE A 62 -1.38 14.51 -15.80
N GLU A 63 -1.76 15.59 -15.10
CA GLU A 63 -0.92 16.19 -14.05
C GLU A 63 -0.71 15.21 -12.90
N ILE A 64 -1.77 14.53 -12.46
CA ILE A 64 -1.70 13.53 -11.38
C ILE A 64 -0.83 12.36 -11.78
N THR A 65 -0.94 11.89 -13.02
CA THR A 65 -0.12 10.78 -13.52
C THR A 65 1.37 11.16 -13.47
N VAL A 66 1.73 12.35 -13.92
CA VAL A 66 3.13 12.84 -13.88
C VAL A 66 3.63 12.96 -12.44
N ILE A 67 2.85 13.55 -11.53
CA ILE A 67 3.23 13.70 -10.12
C ILE A 67 3.37 12.33 -9.45
N SER A 68 2.47 11.38 -9.76
CA SER A 68 2.47 10.03 -9.19
C SER A 68 3.65 9.20 -9.68
N ILE A 69 3.99 9.31 -10.97
CA ILE A 69 5.19 8.69 -11.55
C ILE A 69 6.43 9.21 -10.85
N LEU A 70 6.57 10.54 -10.71
CA LEU A 70 7.72 11.16 -10.04
C LEU A 70 7.81 10.70 -8.58
N PHE A 71 6.70 10.71 -7.86
CA PHE A 71 6.66 10.29 -6.46
C PHE A 71 7.08 8.82 -6.29
N GLY A 72 6.47 7.91 -7.06
CA GLY A 72 6.80 6.48 -7.00
C GLY A 72 8.25 6.20 -7.39
N ALA A 73 8.74 6.86 -8.44
CA ALA A 73 10.11 6.74 -8.90
C ALA A 73 11.13 7.24 -7.87
N ILE A 74 10.89 8.40 -7.24
CA ILE A 74 11.74 8.95 -6.19
C ILE A 74 11.76 8.00 -4.99
N MET A 75 10.60 7.52 -4.53
CA MET A 75 10.56 6.60 -3.39
C MET A 75 11.27 5.27 -3.68
N GLY A 76 11.10 4.71 -4.88
CA GLY A 76 11.80 3.51 -5.31
C GLY A 76 13.32 3.69 -5.41
N THR A 77 13.79 4.85 -5.91
CA THR A 77 15.23 5.15 -5.97
C THR A 77 15.86 5.34 -4.60
N ILE A 78 15.17 6.04 -3.67
CA ILE A 78 15.66 6.21 -2.28
C ILE A 78 15.78 4.84 -1.59
N ALA A 79 14.82 3.94 -1.83
CA ALA A 79 14.87 2.58 -1.30
C ALA A 79 16.01 1.74 -1.93
N GLY A 80 16.30 1.91 -3.22
CA GLY A 80 17.39 1.22 -3.93
C GLY A 80 18.79 1.76 -3.65
N PHE A 81 18.92 3.06 -3.33
CA PHE A 81 20.18 3.78 -3.12
C PHE A 81 21.15 3.10 -2.15
N PRO A 82 20.71 2.59 -0.98
CA PRO A 82 21.61 1.90 -0.09
C PRO A 82 22.15 0.55 -0.65
N ILE A 83 21.54 -0.07 -1.65
CA ILE A 83 21.85 -1.48 -1.95
C ILE A 83 22.77 -1.62 -3.17
N SER A 84 22.29 -1.24 -4.36
CA SER A 84 23.06 -1.36 -5.60
C SER A 84 22.47 -0.48 -6.70
N MET A 85 23.24 -0.19 -7.75
CA MET A 85 22.75 0.54 -8.91
C MET A 85 21.61 -0.20 -9.64
N MET A 86 21.65 -1.53 -9.68
CA MET A 86 20.56 -2.33 -10.26
C MET A 86 19.26 -2.15 -9.47
N ALA A 87 19.33 -2.15 -8.13
CA ALA A 87 18.17 -1.91 -7.28
C ALA A 87 17.58 -0.50 -7.44
N ILE A 88 18.41 0.51 -7.70
CA ILE A 88 17.93 1.87 -8.00
C ILE A 88 17.13 1.89 -9.30
N LEU A 89 17.63 1.25 -10.36
CA LEU A 89 16.95 1.18 -11.65
C LEU A 89 15.63 0.41 -11.55
N ASP A 90 15.63 -0.75 -10.90
CA ASP A 90 14.41 -1.54 -10.68
C ASP A 90 13.37 -0.77 -9.87
N GLY A 91 13.79 -0.10 -8.79
CA GLY A 91 12.90 0.72 -7.97
C GLY A 91 12.37 1.96 -8.71
N PHE A 92 13.20 2.62 -9.52
CA PHE A 92 12.78 3.77 -10.33
C PHE A 92 11.71 3.36 -11.35
N LEU A 93 11.99 2.32 -12.12
CA LEU A 93 11.10 1.85 -13.19
C LEU A 93 9.81 1.28 -12.61
N SER A 94 9.88 0.46 -11.56
CA SER A 94 8.68 -0.09 -10.91
C SER A 94 7.84 0.98 -10.24
N GLY A 95 8.47 1.99 -9.62
CA GLY A 95 7.79 3.11 -9.00
C GLY A 95 7.07 3.99 -10.01
N ALA A 96 7.70 4.25 -11.15
CA ALA A 96 7.06 4.94 -12.27
C ALA A 96 5.86 4.15 -12.80
N MET A 97 6.01 2.83 -13.01
CA MET A 97 4.91 1.96 -13.45
C MET A 97 3.77 1.92 -12.43
N GLY A 98 4.09 1.80 -11.14
CA GLY A 98 3.12 1.81 -10.06
C GLY A 98 2.36 3.13 -9.95
N GLY A 99 3.06 4.26 -10.09
CA GLY A 99 2.45 5.60 -10.09
C GLY A 99 1.47 5.80 -11.24
N MET A 100 1.83 5.37 -12.45
CA MET A 100 0.95 5.45 -13.62
C MET A 100 -0.30 4.58 -13.45
N MET A 101 -0.12 3.31 -13.06
CA MET A 101 -1.25 2.41 -12.82
C MET A 101 -2.13 2.87 -11.66
N GLY A 102 -1.53 3.41 -10.60
CA GLY A 102 -2.26 3.96 -9.46
C GLY A 102 -3.16 5.14 -9.85
N ALA A 103 -2.63 6.10 -10.60
CA ALA A 103 -3.40 7.25 -11.09
C ALA A 103 -4.58 6.82 -11.98
N MET A 104 -4.34 5.86 -12.88
CA MET A 104 -5.40 5.29 -13.72
C MET A 104 -6.48 4.60 -12.90
N LEU A 105 -6.10 3.80 -11.90
CA LEU A 105 -7.06 3.19 -10.97
C LEU A 105 -7.86 4.23 -10.20
N GLY A 106 -7.23 5.34 -9.79
CA GLY A 106 -7.91 6.41 -9.07
C GLY A 106 -9.00 7.09 -9.92
N VAL A 107 -8.69 7.48 -11.14
CA VAL A 107 -9.66 8.21 -12.00
C VAL A 107 -10.81 7.31 -12.48
N MET A 108 -10.58 6.00 -12.59
CA MET A 108 -11.63 5.06 -13.04
C MET A 108 -12.61 4.64 -11.94
N VAL A 109 -12.31 4.91 -10.67
CA VAL A 109 -13.22 4.57 -9.56
C VAL A 109 -14.30 5.64 -9.41
N SER A 110 -15.56 5.23 -9.40
CA SER A 110 -16.70 6.11 -9.16
C SER A 110 -16.61 6.78 -7.78
N SER A 111 -17.00 8.06 -7.69
CA SER A 111 -16.98 8.85 -6.44
C SER A 111 -17.72 8.17 -5.28
N ASP A 112 -18.80 7.45 -5.57
CA ASP A 112 -19.63 6.78 -4.56
C ASP A 112 -18.90 5.60 -3.88
N MET A 113 -17.91 5.01 -4.57
CA MET A 113 -17.10 3.90 -4.08
C MET A 113 -15.67 4.32 -3.71
N ALA A 114 -15.37 5.63 -3.75
CA ALA A 114 -14.04 6.17 -3.48
C ALA A 114 -13.50 5.77 -2.10
N ASN A 115 -14.36 5.82 -1.06
CA ASN A 115 -13.95 5.45 0.29
C ASN A 115 -13.59 3.96 0.40
N ASN A 116 -14.35 3.09 -0.26
CA ASN A 116 -14.09 1.65 -0.28
C ASN A 116 -12.81 1.33 -1.05
N ALA A 117 -12.59 1.99 -2.19
CA ALA A 117 -11.37 1.83 -2.98
C ALA A 117 -10.11 2.29 -2.22
N MET A 118 -10.17 3.42 -1.50
CA MET A 118 -9.07 3.84 -0.62
C MET A 118 -8.76 2.80 0.46
N ASN A 119 -9.80 2.24 1.08
CA ASN A 119 -9.60 1.28 2.14
C ASN A 119 -8.96 -0.02 1.60
N VAL A 120 -9.45 -0.52 0.47
CA VAL A 120 -8.87 -1.70 -0.21
C VAL A 120 -7.41 -1.46 -0.61
N ILE A 121 -7.07 -0.29 -1.17
CA ILE A 121 -5.69 -0.03 -1.61
C ILE A 121 -4.72 0.09 -0.44
N ILE A 122 -5.15 0.70 0.67
CA ILE A 122 -4.34 0.83 1.89
C ILE A 122 -4.10 -0.55 2.51
N VAL A 123 -5.14 -1.38 2.61
CA VAL A 123 -5.05 -2.75 3.12
C VAL A 123 -4.11 -3.59 2.26
N LEU A 124 -4.25 -3.52 0.92
CA LEU A 124 -3.41 -4.26 -0.01
C LEU A 124 -1.95 -3.80 0.11
N ALA A 125 -1.70 -2.50 0.16
CA ALA A 125 -0.38 -1.94 0.36
C ALA A 125 0.25 -2.39 1.70
N ALA A 126 -0.51 -2.39 2.79
CA ALA A 126 -0.07 -2.88 4.09
C ALA A 126 0.28 -4.38 4.05
N GLY A 127 -0.53 -5.20 3.36
CA GLY A 127 -0.27 -6.63 3.17
C GLY A 127 1.01 -6.90 2.37
N VAL A 128 1.25 -6.14 1.29
CA VAL A 128 2.48 -6.24 0.49
C VAL A 128 3.71 -5.84 1.32
N PHE A 129 3.63 -4.74 2.08
CA PHE A 129 4.71 -4.35 2.98
C PHE A 129 4.98 -5.39 4.07
N PHE A 130 3.94 -6.03 4.59
CA PHE A 130 4.08 -7.12 5.54
C PHE A 130 4.85 -8.31 4.93
N ILE A 131 4.51 -8.73 3.71
CA ILE A 131 5.23 -9.80 3.00
C ILE A 131 6.69 -9.39 2.77
N LEU A 132 6.95 -8.15 2.38
CA LEU A 132 8.30 -7.62 2.19
C LEU A 132 9.12 -7.63 3.49
N LEU A 133 8.51 -7.27 4.62
CA LEU A 133 9.14 -7.36 5.93
C LEU A 133 9.50 -8.81 6.29
N LEU A 134 8.62 -9.77 5.98
CA LEU A 134 8.92 -11.20 6.17
C LEU A 134 10.09 -11.67 5.30
N MET A 135 10.11 -11.28 4.02
CA MET A 135 11.19 -11.61 3.09
C MET A 135 12.54 -11.05 3.58
N MET A 136 12.55 -9.76 3.96
CA MET A 136 13.76 -9.09 4.43
C MET A 136 14.30 -9.72 5.72
N GLN A 137 13.42 -10.13 6.65
CA GLN A 137 13.84 -10.88 7.83
C GLN A 137 14.32 -12.30 7.49
N GLY A 138 13.74 -12.95 6.49
CA GLY A 138 14.21 -14.23 5.97
C GLY A 138 15.65 -14.16 5.48
N GLU A 139 15.99 -13.17 4.66
CA GLU A 139 17.35 -12.98 4.14
C GLU A 139 18.39 -12.66 5.24
N VAL A 140 18.00 -11.89 6.26
CA VAL A 140 18.88 -11.60 7.41
C VAL A 140 19.05 -12.84 8.31
N THR A 141 17.98 -13.61 8.54
CA THR A 141 18.01 -14.80 9.42
C THR A 141 18.54 -16.06 8.76
N VAL A 142 18.49 -16.20 7.44
CA VAL A 142 19.13 -17.33 6.72
C VAL A 142 20.66 -17.28 6.90
N LYS A 143 21.23 -16.11 7.15
CA LYS A 143 22.66 -15.97 7.51
C LYS A 143 22.98 -16.30 8.98
N GLU A 144 22.01 -16.23 9.90
CA GLU A 144 22.18 -16.58 11.31
C GLU A 144 21.30 -17.77 11.70
N LYS A 145 21.89 -18.97 11.73
CA LYS A 145 21.26 -20.26 12.08
C LYS A 145 20.20 -20.17 13.19
N GLY A 146 18.97 -20.51 12.81
CA GLY A 146 18.05 -21.42 13.52
C GLY A 146 17.44 -20.97 14.85
N TRP A 147 16.19 -20.47 14.84
CA TRP A 147 15.20 -20.88 15.85
C TRP A 147 13.75 -20.52 15.46
N ARG A 148 12.99 -21.53 15.06
CA ARG A 148 11.54 -21.47 14.76
C ARG A 148 10.66 -20.93 15.92
N SER A 149 11.17 -20.71 17.14
CA SER A 149 10.38 -20.27 18.30
C SER A 149 10.30 -18.75 18.50
N PHE A 150 11.23 -17.97 17.92
CA PHE A 150 11.16 -16.49 17.94
C PHE A 150 10.23 -15.94 16.85
N PHE A 151 10.02 -16.72 15.79
CA PHE A 151 9.19 -16.40 14.62
C PHE A 151 7.73 -16.09 15.00
N PHE A 152 7.20 -16.72 16.05
CA PHE A 152 5.77 -16.62 16.40
C PHE A 152 5.47 -15.57 17.48
N ARG A 153 6.29 -15.44 18.53
CA ARG A 153 5.90 -14.69 19.75
C ARG A 153 5.91 -13.16 19.65
N ARG A 154 6.67 -12.57 18.73
CA ARG A 154 6.79 -11.10 18.58
C ARG A 154 6.13 -10.52 17.33
N ARG A 155 5.75 -11.38 16.37
CA ARG A 155 5.31 -11.01 15.01
C ARG A 155 3.81 -11.24 14.77
N PHE A 156 3.19 -12.16 15.52
CA PHE A 156 1.75 -12.38 15.51
C PHE A 156 0.89 -11.15 15.89
N PRO A 157 1.28 -10.23 16.81
CA PRO A 157 0.42 -9.08 17.11
C PRO A 157 0.27 -8.11 15.93
N LEU A 158 1.27 -7.98 15.05
CA LEU A 158 1.16 -7.15 13.84
C LEU A 158 0.24 -7.78 12.78
N PHE A 159 0.26 -9.12 12.67
CA PHE A 159 -0.67 -9.87 11.84
C PHE A 159 -2.12 -9.75 12.35
N ILE A 160 -2.31 -9.79 13.68
CA ILE A 160 -3.61 -9.54 14.32
C ILE A 160 -4.08 -8.11 14.06
N VAL A 161 -3.20 -7.09 14.11
CA VAL A 161 -3.59 -5.69 13.84
C VAL A 161 -4.04 -5.50 12.38
N ILE A 162 -3.36 -6.13 11.42
CA ILE A 162 -3.75 -6.06 9.99
C ILE A 162 -5.06 -6.83 9.73
N LEU A 163 -5.24 -8.01 10.31
CA LEU A 163 -6.50 -8.75 10.23
C LEU A 163 -7.65 -8.03 10.94
N LEU A 164 -7.37 -7.35 12.05
CA LEU A 164 -8.35 -6.53 12.76
C LEU A 164 -8.72 -5.31 11.92
N ALA A 165 -7.75 -4.63 11.29
CA ALA A 165 -8.03 -3.54 10.36
C ALA A 165 -8.88 -4.03 9.17
N PHE A 166 -8.58 -5.21 8.61
CA PHE A 166 -9.39 -5.85 7.57
C PHE A 166 -10.83 -6.14 8.03
N TYR A 167 -10.98 -6.72 9.22
CA TYR A 167 -12.28 -7.00 9.84
C TYR A 167 -13.09 -5.73 10.11
N PHE A 168 -12.43 -4.66 10.55
CA PHE A 168 -13.08 -3.36 10.74
C PHE A 168 -13.50 -2.74 9.40
N THR A 169 -12.67 -2.80 8.38
CA THR A 169 -13.04 -2.32 7.03
C THR A 169 -14.25 -3.06 6.47
N ASP A 170 -14.31 -4.39 6.60
CA ASP A 170 -15.44 -5.21 6.15
C ASP A 170 -16.72 -4.92 6.94
N HIS A 171 -16.61 -4.82 8.28
CA HIS A 171 -17.76 -4.59 9.15
C HIS A 171 -18.37 -3.18 9.01
N TYR A 172 -17.57 -2.16 8.68
CA TYR A 172 -18.05 -0.79 8.44
C TYR A 172 -18.44 -0.50 6.98
N SER A 173 -18.03 -1.35 6.01
CA SER A 173 -18.44 -1.21 4.60
C SER A 173 -19.82 -1.81 4.29
N LEU A 174 -20.45 -2.48 5.28
CA LEU A 174 -21.76 -3.13 5.15
C LEU A 174 -22.73 -2.74 6.30
N PRO A 175 -22.96 -1.44 6.54
CA PRO A 175 -24.36 -1.03 6.65
C PRO A 175 -24.58 0.39 6.11
N ASN A 176 -24.98 0.51 4.84
CA ASN A 176 -25.95 1.52 4.38
C ASN A 176 -26.31 1.31 2.90
N HIS A 177 -27.23 0.38 2.65
CA HIS A 177 -28.38 0.62 1.76
C HIS A 177 -29.32 -0.59 1.78
N GLN A 178 -30.02 -0.76 2.90
CA GLN A 178 -31.40 -1.23 2.86
C GLN A 178 -32.20 -0.33 3.79
N GLU A 179 -32.91 0.63 3.19
CA GLU A 179 -34.29 1.05 3.50
C GLU A 179 -34.58 2.41 2.85
N GLU A 180 -35.17 2.38 1.66
CA GLU A 180 -36.40 3.11 1.28
C GLU A 180 -36.65 2.95 -0.23
N THR A 181 -37.37 1.90 -0.60
CA THR A 181 -38.30 1.93 -1.75
C THR A 181 -39.29 0.78 -1.57
N ASP A 182 -40.03 0.83 -0.47
CA ASP A 182 -41.40 0.34 -0.49
C ASP A 182 -42.27 1.39 0.21
N HIS A 183 -42.93 2.22 -0.59
CA HIS A 183 -44.37 2.44 -0.53
C HIS A 183 -44.81 3.64 -1.40
N SER A 184 -45.53 3.31 -2.47
CA SER A 184 -46.82 3.90 -2.86
C SER A 184 -46.89 5.32 -3.43
N HIS A 185 -47.17 5.42 -4.75
CA HIS A 185 -48.31 6.13 -5.35
C HIS A 185 -48.29 5.88 -6.88
N HIS A 186 -49.07 4.93 -7.41
CA HIS A 186 -50.40 5.11 -8.03
C HIS A 186 -50.48 6.13 -9.19
N HIS A 187 -51.06 5.65 -10.31
CA HIS A 187 -51.76 6.36 -11.42
C HIS A 187 -50.98 6.98 -12.60
N HIS A 188 -51.03 6.31 -13.76
CA HIS A 188 -51.77 6.67 -14.99
C HIS A 188 -51.26 5.81 -16.17
N GLU A 189 -52.01 4.85 -16.71
CA GLU A 189 -53.03 4.99 -17.77
C GLU A 189 -52.55 5.80 -19.00
N LYS A 190 -52.09 5.13 -20.06
CA LYS A 190 -52.86 4.74 -21.26
C LYS A 190 -52.03 3.85 -22.19
#